data_AF-A0A9D4AT08-F1
#
_entry.id   AF-A0A9D4AT08-F1
#
_cell.length_a   1.000
_cell.length_b   1.000
_cell.length_c   1.000
_cell.angle_alpha   90.00
_cell.angle_beta   90.00
_cell.angle_gamma   90.00
#
_symmetry.space_group_name_H-M   'P 1'
#
loop_
_entity.id
_entity.type
_entity.pdbx_description
1 polymer ?
#
loop_
_entity_poly.entity_id
_entity_poly.type
_entity_poly.pdbx_seq_one_letter_code
_entity_poly.pdbx_strand_id
1 'polypeptide(L)'
;MTLAVFFGCTFIAFGPALGLCLFTVVRDPLRIIILIAGAFFWLVSLLLSSLVWFIAVKASDPGDEPLQKGLLIFGVLFSVLLQEAFRFLYYKLLRKAIEGLVALSEDGCSPISIQQMAYVAGLGFGLMSGAFSMINLLADALGPGTVGIHGDSQLYFLTSAFMTMVMIFLHTFWGILFFHGCETQRWWEMVAVIFTHLIVSGSTFWNPLYVGSLVPSYLLMFATAAWAYVLSGGCTRNLLRSLQGQQSETSPQPGS
;
A
#
# COMPACT_ATOMS: atom_id res chain seq x y z
N MET A 1 1.56 -16.83 26.11
CA MET A 1 2.55 -16.04 25.34
C MET A 1 2.21 -16.00 23.86
N THR A 2 1.81 -17.11 23.25
CA THR A 2 1.47 -17.22 21.81
C THR A 2 0.35 -16.29 21.34
N LEU A 3 -0.80 -16.28 22.04
CA LEU A 3 -1.90 -15.36 21.73
C LEU A 3 -1.48 -13.89 21.83
N ALA A 4 -0.60 -13.54 22.78
CA ALA A 4 -0.10 -12.18 22.92
C ALA A 4 0.78 -11.79 21.72
N VAL A 5 1.63 -12.70 21.22
CA VAL A 5 2.42 -12.48 20.00
C VAL A 5 1.50 -12.34 18.78
N PHE A 6 0.50 -13.22 18.64
CA PHE A 6 -0.49 -13.15 17.57
C PHE A 6 -1.22 -11.80 17.54
N PHE A 7 -1.84 -11.39 18.66
CA PHE A 7 -2.57 -10.13 18.72
C PHE A 7 -1.65 -8.92 18.58
N GLY A 8 -0.46 -8.96 19.20
CA GLY A 8 0.55 -7.91 19.06
C GLY A 8 0.97 -7.71 17.60
N CYS A 9 1.32 -8.79 16.90
CA CYS A 9 1.70 -8.74 15.49
C CYS A 9 0.53 -8.33 14.59
N THR A 10 -0.69 -8.81 14.87
CA THR A 10 -1.90 -8.44 14.13
C THR A 10 -2.19 -6.95 14.25
N PHE A 11 -2.13 -6.39 15.46
CA PHE A 11 -2.39 -4.96 15.68
C PHE A 11 -1.26 -4.06 15.16
N ILE A 12 -0.01 -4.52 15.17
CA ILE A 12 1.08 -3.80 14.51
C ILE A 12 0.85 -3.76 12.99
N ALA A 13 0.60 -4.92 12.37
CA ALA A 13 0.46 -5.03 10.92
C ALA A 13 -0.79 -4.30 10.40
N PHE A 14 -1.95 -4.58 10.99
CA PHE A 14 -3.25 -4.17 10.45
C PHE A 14 -3.99 -3.14 11.31
N GLY A 15 -3.57 -2.88 12.55
CA GLY A 15 -4.26 -1.96 13.46
C GLY A 15 -4.43 -0.55 12.88
N PRO A 16 -3.38 0.10 12.37
CA PRO A 16 -3.51 1.42 11.77
C PRO A 16 -4.40 1.41 10.51
N ALA A 17 -4.27 0.39 9.66
CA ALA A 17 -5.08 0.24 8.45
C ALA A 17 -6.56 0.00 8.76
N LEU A 18 -6.85 -0.78 9.82
CA LEU A 18 -8.19 -0.96 10.34
C LEU A 18 -8.76 0.37 10.86
N GLY A 19 -7.97 1.16 11.58
CA GLY A 19 -8.34 2.51 12.00
C GLY A 19 -8.71 3.39 10.80
N LEU A 20 -7.88 3.40 9.75
CA LEU A 20 -8.19 4.10 8.50
C LEU A 20 -9.51 3.63 7.89
N CYS A 21 -9.74 2.32 7.77
CA CYS A 21 -10.99 1.77 7.27
C CYS A 21 -12.21 2.20 8.09
N LEU A 22 -12.16 2.05 9.41
CA LEU A 22 -13.27 2.35 10.32
C LEU A 22 -13.62 3.85 10.37
N PHE A 23 -12.62 4.73 10.29
CA PHE A 23 -12.88 6.17 10.38
C PHE A 23 -13.13 6.84 9.03
N THR A 24 -12.62 6.30 7.92
CA THR A 24 -12.63 6.99 6.62
C THR A 24 -13.39 6.25 5.51
N VAL A 25 -13.42 4.92 5.51
CA VAL A 25 -13.97 4.11 4.40
C VAL A 25 -15.40 3.70 4.67
N VAL A 26 -15.69 3.09 5.83
CA VAL A 26 -17.02 2.48 6.13
C VAL A 26 -18.18 3.47 6.19
N ARG A 27 -17.89 4.78 6.24
CA ARG A 27 -18.91 5.84 6.26
C ARG A 27 -19.61 6.05 4.91
N ASP A 28 -19.02 5.54 3.83
CA ASP A 28 -19.49 5.76 2.47
C ASP A 28 -19.38 4.46 1.66
N PRO A 29 -20.50 3.89 1.19
CA PRO A 29 -20.48 2.61 0.47
C PRO A 29 -19.65 2.67 -0.82
N LEU A 30 -19.55 3.84 -1.48
CA LEU A 30 -18.74 3.99 -2.68
C LEU A 30 -17.25 3.75 -2.37
N ARG A 31 -16.77 4.20 -1.20
CA ARG A 31 -15.39 3.95 -0.76
C ARG A 31 -15.14 2.48 -0.48
N ILE A 32 -16.12 1.77 0.07
CA ILE A 32 -16.00 0.31 0.27
C ILE A 32 -15.83 -0.40 -1.09
N ILE A 33 -16.64 -0.03 -2.09
CA ILE A 33 -16.55 -0.60 -3.43
C ILE A 33 -15.18 -0.32 -4.06
N ILE A 34 -14.68 0.91 -3.96
CA ILE A 34 -13.35 1.30 -4.45
C ILE A 34 -12.25 0.50 -3.73
N LEU A 35 -12.34 0.35 -2.40
CA LEU A 35 -11.36 -0.41 -1.63
C LEU A 35 -11.28 -1.88 -2.08
N ILE A 36 -12.43 -2.54 -2.20
CA ILE A 36 -12.53 -3.94 -2.63
C ILE A 36 -12.03 -4.11 -4.06
N ALA A 37 -12.41 -3.20 -4.97
CA ALA A 37 -11.93 -3.22 -6.34
C ALA A 37 -10.41 -3.01 -6.40
N GLY A 38 -9.84 -2.09 -5.62
CA GLY A 38 -8.38 -1.91 -5.53
C GLY A 38 -7.66 -3.18 -5.07
N ALA A 39 -8.17 -3.84 -4.02
CA ALA A 39 -7.64 -5.12 -3.55
C ALA A 39 -7.71 -6.21 -4.63
N PHE A 40 -8.80 -6.27 -5.39
CA PHE A 40 -8.96 -7.19 -6.52
C PHE A 40 -7.94 -6.92 -7.64
N PHE A 41 -7.73 -5.66 -8.04
CA PHE A 41 -6.73 -5.32 -9.05
C PHE A 41 -5.30 -5.70 -8.60
N TRP A 42 -5.00 -5.54 -7.32
CA TRP A 42 -3.74 -6.03 -6.75
C TRP A 42 -3.62 -7.56 -6.87
N LEU A 43 -4.67 -8.32 -6.53
CA LEU A 43 -4.68 -9.79 -6.68
C LEU A 43 -4.45 -10.24 -8.12
N VAL A 44 -5.11 -9.59 -9.08
CA VAL A 44 -4.94 -9.93 -10.50
C VAL A 44 -3.51 -9.64 -10.94
N SER A 45 -2.92 -8.53 -10.50
CA SER A 45 -1.51 -8.23 -10.79
C SER A 45 -0.57 -9.29 -10.22
N LEU A 46 -0.82 -9.76 -8.99
CA LEU A 46 -0.01 -10.81 -8.38
C LEU A 46 -0.20 -12.14 -9.11
N LEU A 47 -1.43 -12.52 -9.45
CA LEU A 47 -1.75 -13.76 -10.18
C LEU A 47 -1.02 -13.83 -11.53
N LEU A 48 -1.01 -12.74 -12.29
CA LEU A 48 -0.30 -12.69 -13.56
C LEU A 48 1.21 -12.75 -13.37
N SER A 49 1.75 -12.06 -12.36
CA SER A 49 3.19 -12.10 -12.06
C SER A 49 3.65 -13.48 -11.57
N SER A 50 2.82 -14.17 -10.77
CA SER A 50 3.13 -15.51 -10.26
C SER A 50 3.04 -16.56 -11.36
N LEU A 51 2.15 -16.40 -12.35
CA LEU A 51 2.11 -17.25 -13.54
C LEU A 51 3.40 -17.13 -14.36
N VAL A 52 3.89 -15.90 -14.59
CA VAL A 52 5.16 -15.67 -15.29
C VAL A 52 6.33 -16.29 -14.53
N TRP A 53 6.41 -16.08 -13.21
CA TRP A 53 7.43 -16.71 -12.38
C TRP A 53 7.34 -18.24 -12.39
N PHE A 54 6.13 -18.81 -12.32
CA PHE A 54 5.92 -20.26 -12.36
C PHE A 54 6.41 -20.88 -13.66
N ILE A 55 6.08 -20.27 -14.81
CA ILE A 55 6.57 -20.70 -16.12
C ILE A 55 8.09 -20.62 -16.18
N ALA A 56 8.68 -19.51 -15.71
CA ALA A 56 10.12 -19.33 -15.70
C ALA A 56 10.84 -20.41 -14.86
N VAL A 57 10.34 -20.71 -13.66
CA VAL A 57 10.91 -21.75 -12.79
C VAL A 57 10.77 -23.14 -13.43
N LYS A 58 9.63 -23.46 -14.02
CA LYS A 58 9.40 -24.77 -14.66
C LYS A 58 10.20 -24.97 -15.95
N ALA A 59 10.52 -23.88 -16.65
CA ALA A 59 11.38 -23.91 -17.84
C ALA A 59 12.88 -23.95 -17.49
N SER A 60 13.25 -23.65 -16.25
CA SER A 60 14.64 -23.58 -15.77
C SER A 60 15.06 -24.85 -15.04
N ASP A 61 16.38 -25.09 -14.94
CA ASP A 61 16.92 -26.25 -14.21
C ASP A 61 16.65 -26.11 -12.69
N PRO A 62 15.95 -27.07 -12.04
CA PRO A 62 15.74 -27.06 -10.60
C PRO A 62 17.01 -27.24 -9.78
N GLY A 63 18.08 -27.82 -10.35
CA GLY A 63 19.34 -28.06 -9.66
C GLY A 63 20.25 -26.83 -9.55
N ASP A 64 19.96 -25.77 -10.30
CA ASP A 64 20.78 -24.56 -10.36
C ASP A 64 20.31 -23.53 -9.32
N GLU A 65 20.85 -23.63 -8.10
CA GLU A 65 20.53 -22.69 -7.01
C GLU A 65 20.73 -21.20 -7.33
N PRO A 66 21.85 -20.75 -7.93
CA PRO A 66 22.02 -19.33 -8.26
C PRO A 66 21.00 -18.87 -9.31
N LEU A 67 20.65 -19.71 -10.29
CA LEU A 67 19.58 -19.40 -11.24
C LEU A 67 18.24 -19.23 -10.53
N GLN A 68 17.85 -20.17 -9.65
CA GLN A 68 16.58 -20.09 -8.90
C GLN A 68 16.50 -18.82 -8.02
N LYS A 69 17.60 -18.44 -7.37
CA LYS A 69 17.69 -17.16 -6.63
C LYS A 69 17.50 -15.95 -7.56
N GLY A 70 18.12 -15.98 -8.74
CA GLY A 70 17.93 -14.94 -9.77
C GLY A 70 16.48 -14.84 -10.24
N LEU A 71 15.79 -15.96 -10.45
CA LEU A 71 14.38 -16.00 -10.83
C LEU A 71 13.46 -15.44 -9.76
N LEU A 72 13.76 -15.66 -8.48
CA LEU A 72 13.01 -15.04 -7.37
C LEU A 72 13.15 -13.52 -7.39
N ILE A 73 14.37 -13.00 -7.54
CA ILE A 73 14.62 -11.55 -7.65
C ILE A 73 13.88 -10.98 -8.86
N PHE A 74 13.99 -11.63 -10.03
CA PHE A 74 13.26 -11.25 -11.24
C PHE A 74 11.74 -11.27 -11.00
N GLY A 75 11.21 -12.31 -10.37
CA GLY A 75 9.78 -12.45 -10.07
C GLY A 75 9.27 -11.30 -9.19
N VAL A 76 10.02 -10.92 -8.16
CA VAL A 76 9.69 -9.76 -7.31
C VAL A 76 9.71 -8.46 -8.11
N LEU A 77 10.80 -8.18 -8.86
CA LEU A 77 10.90 -6.96 -9.68
C LEU A 77 9.76 -6.87 -10.71
N PHE A 78 9.47 -7.98 -11.39
CA PHE A 78 8.38 -8.06 -12.36
C PHE A 78 7.01 -7.86 -11.70
N SER A 79 6.79 -8.46 -10.53
CA SER A 79 5.55 -8.29 -9.77
C SER A 79 5.31 -6.84 -9.36
N VAL A 80 6.36 -6.11 -8.96
CA VAL A 80 6.27 -4.69 -8.61
C VAL A 80 5.86 -3.87 -9.83
N LEU A 81 6.51 -4.07 -10.97
CA LEU A 81 6.15 -3.36 -12.21
C LEU A 81 4.71 -3.66 -12.64
N LEU A 82 4.27 -4.90 -12.49
CA LEU A 82 2.90 -5.29 -12.84
C LEU A 82 1.87 -4.71 -11.86
N GLN A 83 2.19 -4.64 -10.57
CA GLN A 83 1.36 -3.96 -9.57
C GLN A 83 1.18 -2.46 -9.90
N GLU A 84 2.24 -1.78 -10.33
CA GLU A 84 2.17 -0.37 -10.75
C GLU A 84 1.39 -0.18 -12.06
N ALA A 85 1.55 -1.09 -13.02
CA ALA A 85 0.74 -1.10 -14.24
C ALA A 85 -0.75 -1.30 -13.95
N PHE A 86 -1.10 -2.20 -13.03
CA PHE A 86 -2.47 -2.41 -12.58
C PHE A 86 -3.02 -1.23 -11.80
N ARG A 87 -2.19 -0.51 -11.04
CA ARG A 87 -2.59 0.76 -10.40
C ARG A 87 -2.97 1.81 -11.44
N PHE A 88 -2.20 1.94 -12.52
CA PHE A 88 -2.53 2.82 -13.63
C PHE A 88 -3.82 2.43 -14.35
N LEU A 89 -4.00 1.13 -14.63
CA LEU A 89 -5.23 0.61 -15.21
C LEU A 89 -6.43 0.90 -14.31
N TYR A 90 -6.26 0.71 -13.01
CA TYR A 90 -7.31 0.95 -12.03
C TYR A 90 -7.68 2.43 -11.94
N TYR A 91 -6.69 3.33 -11.93
CA TYR A 91 -6.91 4.78 -12.06
C TYR A 91 -7.76 5.13 -13.29
N LYS A 92 -7.41 4.59 -14.47
CA LYS A 92 -8.17 4.86 -15.70
C LYS A 92 -9.62 4.38 -15.62
N LEU A 93 -9.83 3.19 -15.06
CA LEU A 93 -11.17 2.63 -14.86
C LEU A 93 -11.98 3.53 -13.93
N LEU A 94 -11.39 3.90 -12.80
CA LEU A 94 -12.00 4.75 -11.80
C LEU A 94 -12.36 6.14 -12.33
N ARG A 95 -11.46 6.77 -13.08
CA ARG A 95 -11.72 8.06 -13.74
C ARG A 95 -12.89 7.97 -14.72
N LYS A 96 -12.90 6.92 -15.55
CA LYS A 96 -14.01 6.66 -16.47
C LYS A 96 -15.34 6.39 -15.74
N ALA A 97 -15.29 5.70 -14.60
CA ALA A 97 -16.47 5.45 -13.78
C ALA A 97 -17.02 6.75 -13.18
N ILE A 98 -16.17 7.64 -12.67
CA ILE A 98 -16.58 8.95 -12.15
C ILE A 98 -17.19 9.82 -13.26
N GLU A 99 -16.57 9.90 -14.43
CA GLU A 99 -17.11 10.63 -15.57
C GLU A 99 -18.51 10.13 -15.94
N GLY A 100 -18.71 8.81 -15.94
CA GLY A 100 -20.02 8.20 -16.16
C GLY A 100 -21.05 8.50 -15.07
N LEU A 101 -20.63 8.48 -13.79
CA LEU A 101 -21.51 8.81 -12.66
C LEU A 101 -21.92 10.29 -12.66
N VAL A 102 -21.00 11.20 -12.99
CA VAL A 102 -21.28 12.64 -13.11
C VAL A 102 -22.25 12.91 -14.24
N ALA A 103 -22.08 12.28 -15.40
CA ALA A 103 -22.98 12.45 -16.55
C ALA A 103 -24.41 11.96 -16.28
N LEU A 104 -24.60 11.05 -15.32
CA LEU A 104 -25.90 10.51 -14.91
C LEU A 104 -26.48 11.22 -13.68
N SER A 105 -25.71 12.07 -13.00
CA SER A 105 -26.15 12.79 -11.81
C SER A 105 -27.01 14.00 -12.20
N GLU A 106 -28.17 14.16 -11.57
CA GLU A 106 -29.05 15.31 -11.78
C GLU A 106 -28.39 16.64 -11.40
N ASP A 107 -27.50 16.62 -10.40
CA ASP A 107 -26.80 17.80 -9.89
C ASP A 107 -25.45 18.06 -10.60
N GLY A 108 -25.02 17.18 -11.50
CA GLY A 108 -23.71 17.25 -12.18
C GLY A 108 -22.49 17.23 -11.24
N CYS A 109 -22.69 16.90 -9.96
CA CYS A 109 -21.64 16.90 -8.94
C CYS A 109 -21.01 15.51 -8.83
N SER A 110 -19.68 15.45 -8.68
CA SER A 110 -19.01 14.18 -8.43
C SER A 110 -19.32 13.68 -7.02
N PRO A 111 -19.76 12.42 -6.84
CA PRO A 111 -20.04 11.86 -5.52
C PRO A 111 -18.77 11.68 -4.67
N ILE A 112 -17.59 11.64 -5.30
CA ILE A 112 -16.31 11.47 -4.62
C ILE A 112 -15.21 12.30 -5.28
N SER A 113 -14.32 12.86 -4.46
CA SER A 113 -13.12 13.54 -4.97
C SER A 113 -12.06 12.54 -5.44
N ILE A 114 -11.26 12.94 -6.43
CA ILE A 114 -10.17 12.12 -6.96
C ILE A 114 -9.13 11.78 -5.89
N GLN A 115 -8.87 12.71 -4.95
CA GLN A 115 -7.95 12.49 -3.83
C GLN A 115 -8.45 11.41 -2.86
N GLN A 116 -9.73 11.44 -2.51
CA GLN A 116 -10.33 10.38 -1.67
C GLN A 116 -10.27 9.03 -2.37
N MET A 117 -10.57 9.00 -3.66
CA MET A 117 -10.47 7.80 -4.46
C MET A 117 -9.05 7.24 -4.51
N ALA A 118 -8.04 8.09 -4.72
CA ALA A 118 -6.63 7.71 -4.72
C ALA A 118 -6.19 7.09 -3.38
N TYR A 119 -6.59 7.73 -2.27
CA TYR A 119 -6.33 7.25 -0.92
C TYR A 119 -6.97 5.88 -0.66
N VAL A 120 -8.26 5.72 -0.99
CA VAL A 120 -9.00 4.46 -0.76
C VAL A 120 -8.49 3.34 -1.67
N ALA A 121 -8.18 3.65 -2.92
CA ALA A 121 -7.56 2.71 -3.87
C ALA A 121 -6.20 2.22 -3.36
N GLY A 122 -5.35 3.14 -2.92
CA GLY A 122 -4.05 2.83 -2.33
C GLY A 122 -4.16 1.98 -1.07
N LEU A 123 -5.11 2.30 -0.18
CA LEU A 123 -5.38 1.51 1.02
C LEU A 123 -5.84 0.08 0.68
N GLY A 124 -6.67 -0.09 -0.36
CA GLY A 124 -7.07 -1.42 -0.86
C GLY A 124 -5.89 -2.25 -1.35
N PHE A 125 -4.98 -1.65 -2.13
CA PHE A 125 -3.72 -2.28 -2.54
C PHE A 125 -2.88 -2.67 -1.31
N GLY A 126 -2.73 -1.75 -0.36
CA GLY A 126 -1.96 -1.97 0.86
C GLY A 126 -2.49 -3.11 1.70
N LEU A 127 -3.79 -3.12 2.00
CA LEU A 127 -4.43 -4.17 2.80
C LEU A 127 -4.27 -5.55 2.19
N MET A 128 -4.45 -5.67 0.87
CA MET A 128 -4.32 -6.97 0.21
C MET A 128 -2.86 -7.43 0.15
N SER A 129 -1.94 -6.52 -0.13
CA SER A 129 -0.50 -6.76 -0.05
C SER A 129 -0.08 -7.25 1.34
N GLY A 130 -0.53 -6.55 2.38
CA GLY A 130 -0.26 -6.93 3.77
C GLY A 130 -0.93 -8.25 4.19
N ALA A 131 -2.14 -8.52 3.71
CA ALA A 131 -2.82 -9.79 3.94
C ALA A 131 -2.00 -10.96 3.37
N PHE A 132 -1.52 -10.83 2.14
CA PHE A 132 -0.66 -11.82 1.49
C PHE A 132 0.69 -12.02 2.20
N SER A 133 1.28 -10.96 2.75
CA SER A 133 2.57 -11.06 3.45
C SER A 133 2.47 -11.63 4.87
N MET A 134 1.34 -11.43 5.56
CA MET A 134 1.28 -11.61 7.01
C MET A 134 0.31 -12.67 7.52
N ILE A 135 -0.78 -12.99 6.81
CA ILE A 135 -1.83 -13.89 7.34
C ILE A 135 -1.29 -15.28 7.66
N ASN A 136 -0.49 -15.86 6.77
CA ASN A 136 0.10 -17.18 7.00
C ASN A 136 1.08 -17.16 8.18
N LEU A 137 1.91 -16.12 8.29
CA LEU A 137 2.84 -15.94 9.41
C LEU A 137 2.11 -15.75 10.74
N LEU A 138 0.97 -15.06 10.75
CA LEU A 138 0.13 -14.94 11.95
C LEU A 138 -0.46 -16.28 12.36
N ALA A 139 -0.88 -17.12 11.41
CA ALA A 139 -1.34 -18.46 11.71
C ALA A 139 -0.24 -19.30 12.39
N ASP A 140 1.00 -19.21 11.89
CA ASP A 140 2.15 -19.90 12.49
C ASP A 140 2.48 -19.39 13.90
N ALA A 141 2.30 -18.08 14.16
CA ALA A 141 2.54 -17.46 15.46
C ALA A 141 1.59 -17.91 16.58
N LEU A 142 0.50 -18.61 16.25
CA LEU A 142 -0.40 -19.21 17.26
C LEU A 142 0.23 -20.43 17.95
N GLY A 143 1.20 -21.07 17.31
CA GLY A 143 1.91 -22.23 17.86
C GLY A 143 2.75 -21.88 19.10
N PRO A 144 3.06 -22.86 19.97
CA PRO A 144 3.84 -22.65 21.20
C PRO A 144 5.30 -22.25 20.97
N GLY A 145 5.83 -22.44 19.75
CA GLY A 145 7.20 -22.13 19.38
C GLY A 145 7.37 -20.74 18.77
N THR A 146 8.60 -20.20 18.85
CA THR A 146 9.04 -19.05 18.06
C THR A 146 10.08 -19.49 17.03
N VAL A 147 10.32 -18.66 16.02
CA VAL A 147 11.37 -18.88 15.02
C VAL A 147 12.75 -18.83 15.70
N GLY A 148 13.68 -19.67 15.24
CA GLY A 148 15.09 -19.61 15.67
C GLY A 148 15.75 -20.92 16.04
N ILE A 149 15.06 -22.07 15.96
CA ILE A 149 15.69 -23.38 16.23
C ILE A 149 16.87 -23.69 15.29
N HIS A 150 16.85 -23.15 14.06
CA HIS A 150 17.91 -23.26 13.06
C HIS A 150 18.83 -22.03 12.98
N GLY A 151 18.85 -21.17 14.01
CA GLY A 151 19.70 -19.97 14.06
C GLY A 151 19.08 -18.69 13.49
N ASP A 152 17.81 -18.75 13.05
CA ASP A 152 17.05 -17.56 12.66
C ASP A 152 16.70 -16.66 13.86
N SER A 153 16.30 -15.42 13.59
CA SER A 153 15.94 -14.48 14.65
C SER A 153 14.58 -14.78 15.27
N GLN A 154 14.52 -14.72 16.60
CA GLN A 154 13.27 -14.77 17.37
C GLN A 154 12.35 -13.56 17.11
N LEU A 155 12.88 -12.49 16.50
CA LEU A 155 12.13 -11.27 16.14
C LEU A 155 11.43 -11.38 14.78
N TYR A 156 11.44 -12.55 14.14
CA TYR A 156 10.90 -12.75 12.79
C TYR A 156 9.45 -12.30 12.65
N PHE A 157 8.56 -12.74 13.55
CA PHE A 157 7.14 -12.36 13.51
C PHE A 157 6.94 -10.85 13.71
N LEU A 158 7.67 -10.26 14.67
CA LEU A 158 7.58 -8.85 14.98
C LEU A 158 8.07 -7.97 13.81
N THR A 159 9.20 -8.35 13.22
CA THR A 159 9.79 -7.63 12.08
C THR A 159 8.89 -7.73 10.85
N SER A 160 8.30 -8.90 10.61
CA SER A 160 7.34 -9.11 9.52
C SER A 160 6.07 -8.28 9.70
N ALA A 161 5.57 -8.14 10.94
CA ALA A 161 4.43 -7.29 11.25
C ALA A 161 4.74 -5.81 10.97
N PHE A 162 5.88 -5.30 11.43
CA PHE A 162 6.29 -3.92 11.16
C PHE A 162 6.53 -3.65 9.68
N MET A 163 7.13 -4.60 8.94
CA MET A 163 7.32 -4.46 7.50
C MET A 163 5.98 -4.47 6.76
N THR A 164 5.03 -5.30 7.19
CA THR A 164 3.67 -5.34 6.65
C THR A 164 2.96 -3.99 6.82
N MET A 165 3.05 -3.40 8.02
CA MET A 165 2.50 -2.06 8.27
C MET A 165 3.11 -1.00 7.34
N VAL A 166 4.45 -1.04 7.16
CA VAL A 166 5.15 -0.14 6.23
C VAL A 166 4.64 -0.29 4.80
N MET A 167 4.48 -1.54 4.31
CA MET A 167 3.95 -1.79 2.96
C MET A 167 2.50 -1.30 2.80
N ILE A 168 1.64 -1.50 3.80
CA ILE A 168 0.25 -1.00 3.75
C ILE A 168 0.22 0.52 3.64
N PHE A 169 1.02 1.22 4.46
CA PHE A 169 1.09 2.68 4.42
C PHE A 169 1.71 3.20 3.12
N LEU A 170 2.81 2.60 2.67
CA LEU A 170 3.45 2.96 1.41
C LEU A 170 2.49 2.80 0.23
N HIS A 171 1.74 1.70 0.12
CA HIS A 171 0.72 1.56 -0.93
C HIS A 171 -0.37 2.63 -0.84
N THR A 172 -0.76 3.03 0.37
CA THR A 172 -1.71 4.12 0.59
C THR A 172 -1.16 5.44 0.07
N PHE A 173 0.08 5.80 0.43
CA PHE A 173 0.72 7.05 0.00
C PHE A 173 1.09 7.04 -1.49
N TRP A 174 1.61 5.92 -2.00
CA TRP A 174 1.85 5.73 -3.43
C TRP A 174 0.57 5.87 -4.25
N GLY A 175 -0.58 5.40 -3.75
CA GLY A 175 -1.87 5.65 -4.39
C GLY A 175 -2.13 7.15 -4.59
N ILE A 176 -1.93 7.96 -3.55
CA ILE A 176 -2.11 9.42 -3.59
C ILE A 176 -1.15 10.07 -4.59
N LEU A 177 0.16 9.78 -4.49
CA LEU A 177 1.19 10.33 -5.39
C LEU A 177 0.94 9.92 -6.84
N PHE A 178 0.61 8.65 -7.08
CA PHE A 178 0.42 8.10 -8.41
C PHE A 178 -0.78 8.74 -9.12
N PHE A 179 -1.92 8.86 -8.42
CA PHE A 179 -3.12 9.50 -8.97
C PHE A 179 -2.88 10.99 -9.19
N HIS A 180 -2.24 11.69 -8.25
CA HIS A 180 -1.90 13.10 -8.43
C HIS A 180 -0.97 13.31 -9.65
N GLY A 181 0.03 12.44 -9.84
CA GLY A 181 0.91 12.48 -11.02
C GLY A 181 0.15 12.26 -12.33
N CYS A 182 -0.85 11.37 -12.33
CA CYS A 182 -1.73 11.17 -13.49
C CYS A 182 -2.62 12.39 -13.79
N GLU A 183 -3.21 12.98 -12.75
CA GLU A 183 -4.11 14.14 -12.86
C GLU A 183 -3.36 15.40 -13.34
N THR A 184 -2.17 15.63 -12.78
CA THR A 184 -1.36 16.83 -13.09
C THR A 184 -0.41 16.65 -14.26
N GLN A 185 -0.42 15.49 -14.92
CA GLN A 185 0.50 15.11 -15.99
C GLN A 185 1.98 15.20 -15.57
N ARG A 186 2.27 15.04 -14.27
CA ARG A 186 3.62 15.05 -13.70
C ARG A 186 4.18 13.64 -13.68
N TRP A 187 4.71 13.20 -14.81
CA TRP A 187 5.23 11.84 -15.00
C TRP A 187 6.33 11.44 -14.02
N TRP A 188 7.11 12.40 -13.53
CA TRP A 188 8.17 12.14 -12.56
C TRP A 188 7.63 11.60 -11.22
N GLU A 189 6.40 11.98 -10.82
CA GLU A 189 5.78 11.47 -9.58
C GLU A 189 5.44 9.98 -9.72
N MET A 190 4.95 9.56 -10.89
CA MET A 190 4.69 8.15 -11.20
C MET A 190 5.99 7.33 -11.22
N VAL A 191 7.05 7.86 -11.85
CA VAL A 191 8.37 7.22 -11.86
C VAL A 191 8.94 7.11 -10.44
N ALA A 192 8.77 8.14 -9.62
CA ALA A 192 9.20 8.11 -8.21
C ALA A 192 8.46 7.04 -7.41
N VAL A 193 7.16 6.84 -7.63
CA VAL A 193 6.39 5.75 -7.00
C VAL A 193 6.96 4.39 -7.40
N ILE A 194 7.17 4.13 -8.70
CA ILE A 194 7.75 2.86 -9.17
C ILE A 194 9.12 2.62 -8.56
N PHE A 195 9.98 3.65 -8.57
CA PHE A 195 11.34 3.55 -8.05
C PHE A 195 11.37 3.30 -6.54
N THR A 196 10.55 4.02 -5.77
CA THR A 196 10.46 3.83 -4.31
C THR A 196 9.85 2.49 -3.94
N HIS A 197 8.91 1.96 -4.72
CA HIS A 197 8.39 0.61 -4.55
C HIS A 197 9.48 -0.44 -4.78
N LEU A 198 10.24 -0.32 -5.88
CA LEU A 198 11.39 -1.20 -6.15
C LEU A 198 12.47 -1.12 -5.08
N ILE A 199 12.76 0.07 -4.52
CA ILE A 199 13.71 0.22 -3.42
C ILE A 199 13.26 -0.56 -2.19
N VAL A 200 12.00 -0.43 -1.77
CA VAL A 200 11.51 -1.09 -0.55
C VAL A 200 11.47 -2.59 -0.75
N SER A 201 10.96 -3.08 -1.89
CA SER A 201 11.02 -4.49 -2.25
C SER A 201 12.46 -5.01 -2.31
N GLY A 202 13.37 -4.26 -2.91
CA GLY A 202 14.80 -4.59 -2.98
C GLY A 202 15.47 -4.64 -1.61
N SER A 203 15.11 -3.72 -0.70
CA SER A 203 15.64 -3.71 0.67
C SER A 203 15.26 -4.97 1.45
N THR A 204 14.13 -5.62 1.12
CA THR A 204 13.73 -6.88 1.77
C THR A 204 14.69 -8.04 1.45
N PHE A 205 15.44 -7.98 0.35
CA PHE A 205 16.46 -8.99 0.03
C PHE A 205 17.66 -8.95 0.97
N TRP A 206 17.87 -7.85 1.72
CA TRP A 206 18.90 -7.81 2.75
C TRP A 206 18.52 -8.58 4.02
N ASN A 207 17.27 -9.03 4.17
CA ASN A 207 16.90 -9.91 5.27
C ASN A 207 17.77 -11.19 5.22
N PRO A 208 18.38 -11.61 6.35
CA PRO A 208 17.99 -11.34 7.73
C PRO A 208 18.60 -10.09 8.39
N LEU A 209 19.36 -9.25 7.68
CA LEU A 209 19.90 -7.99 8.22
C LEU A 209 18.80 -6.92 8.34
N TYR A 210 17.95 -7.05 9.37
CA TYR A 210 16.74 -6.23 9.54
C TYR A 210 17.01 -4.72 9.59
N VAL A 211 18.17 -4.29 10.12
CA VAL A 211 18.53 -2.87 10.14
C VAL A 211 18.64 -2.29 8.73
N GLY A 212 19.18 -3.06 7.77
CA GLY A 212 19.34 -2.65 6.38
C GLY A 212 18.05 -2.70 5.55
N SER A 213 17.01 -3.35 6.05
CA SER A 213 15.71 -3.50 5.39
C SER A 213 14.65 -2.60 6.01
N LEU A 214 14.43 -2.75 7.33
CA LEU A 214 13.33 -2.13 8.04
C LEU A 214 13.54 -0.62 8.22
N VAL A 215 14.72 -0.18 8.68
CA VAL A 215 14.98 1.24 8.95
C VAL A 215 14.86 2.09 7.68
N PRO A 216 15.48 1.74 6.54
CA PRO A 216 15.29 2.48 5.29
C PRO A 216 13.82 2.50 4.83
N SER A 217 13.10 1.40 4.99
CA SER A 217 11.68 1.32 4.62
C SER A 217 10.81 2.27 5.44
N TYR A 218 11.07 2.42 6.75
CA TYR A 218 10.39 3.41 7.59
C TYR A 218 10.73 4.85 7.21
N LEU A 219 12.00 5.15 6.96
CA LEU A 219 12.40 6.48 6.53
C LEU A 219 11.71 6.87 5.22
N LEU A 220 11.62 5.92 4.27
CA LEU A 220 10.92 6.14 3.02
C LEU A 220 9.40 6.30 3.21
N MET A 221 8.81 5.50 4.12
CA MET A 221 7.39 5.64 4.49
C MET A 221 7.10 7.03 5.05
N PHE A 222 7.92 7.56 5.96
CA PHE A 222 7.73 8.91 6.50
C PHE A 222 7.93 10.00 5.44
N ALA A 223 8.92 9.85 4.55
CA ALA A 223 9.17 10.79 3.46
C ALA A 223 7.99 10.82 2.46
N THR A 224 7.49 9.66 2.05
CA THR A 224 6.32 9.54 1.16
C THR A 224 5.03 10.00 1.84
N ALA A 225 4.87 9.79 3.16
CA ALA A 225 3.75 10.33 3.93
C ALA A 225 3.76 11.87 3.93
N ALA A 226 4.92 12.49 4.19
CA ALA A 226 5.07 13.94 4.16
C ALA A 226 4.76 14.51 2.77
N TRP A 227 5.22 13.82 1.72
CA TRP A 227 4.92 14.20 0.35
C TRP A 227 3.42 14.08 0.03
N ALA A 228 2.79 12.95 0.38
CA ALA A 228 1.34 12.75 0.21
C ALA A 228 0.51 13.81 0.95
N TYR A 229 0.94 14.22 2.15
CA TYR A 229 0.32 15.29 2.91
C TYR A 229 0.37 16.63 2.17
N VAL A 230 1.52 17.00 1.63
CA VAL A 230 1.68 18.24 0.84
C VAL A 230 0.82 18.21 -0.44
N LEU A 231 0.81 17.10 -1.17
CA LEU A 231 -0.03 16.94 -2.37
C LEU A 231 -1.54 17.00 -2.08
N SER A 232 -1.93 16.64 -0.86
CA SER A 232 -3.32 16.71 -0.40
C SER A 232 -3.71 18.11 0.12
N GLY A 233 -2.88 19.13 -0.10
CA GLY A 233 -3.13 20.52 0.33
C GLY A 233 -2.66 20.84 1.76
N GLY A 234 -1.90 19.93 2.38
CA GLY A 234 -1.31 20.12 3.70
C GLY A 234 -0.18 21.15 3.73
N CYS A 235 -0.04 21.86 4.85
CA CYS A 235 1.04 22.81 5.11
C CYS A 235 1.32 22.87 6.63
N THR A 236 2.52 23.30 7.04
CA THR A 236 2.89 23.49 8.45
C THR A 236 1.91 24.41 9.20
N ARG A 237 1.35 25.41 8.51
CA ARG A 237 0.30 26.28 9.05
C ARG A 237 -0.99 25.54 9.37
N ASN A 238 -1.37 24.53 8.58
CA ASN A 238 -2.57 23.71 8.83
C ASN A 238 -2.37 22.84 10.08
N LEU A 239 -1.17 22.27 10.26
CA LEU A 239 -0.80 21.55 11.47
C LEU A 239 -0.85 22.46 12.71
N LEU A 240 -0.24 23.64 12.61
CA LEU A 240 -0.23 24.61 13.71
C LEU A 240 -1.65 25.04 14.10
N ARG A 241 -2.51 25.34 13.11
CA ARG A 241 -3.92 25.70 13.35
C ARG A 241 -4.71 24.56 13.99
N SER A 242 -4.50 23.31 13.53
CA SER A 242 -5.14 22.13 14.12
C SER A 242 -4.70 21.91 15.56
N LEU A 243 -3.42 22.12 15.88
CA LEU A 243 -2.88 22.02 17.24
C LEU A 243 -3.41 23.14 18.15
N GLN A 244 -3.67 24.31 17.59
CA GLN A 244 -4.26 25.45 18.29
C GLN A 244 -5.79 25.34 18.42
N GLY A 245 -6.43 24.30 17.88
CA GLY A 245 -7.88 24.12 17.93
C GLY A 245 -8.67 25.17 17.14
N GLN A 246 -8.01 25.95 16.27
CA GLN A 246 -8.68 26.96 15.46
C GLN A 246 -9.32 26.29 14.24
N GLN A 247 -10.64 26.08 14.30
CA GLN A 247 -11.41 25.67 13.13
C GLN A 247 -11.37 26.78 12.07
N SER A 248 -11.23 26.39 10.80
CA SER A 248 -11.36 27.33 9.69
C SER A 248 -12.79 27.87 9.67
N GLU A 249 -12.97 29.15 9.97
CA GLU A 249 -14.19 29.86 9.59
C GLU A 249 -14.27 29.79 8.05
N THR A 250 -15.09 28.89 7.53
CA THR A 250 -15.58 29.00 6.16
C THR A 250 -16.49 30.21 6.13
N SER A 251 -15.95 31.34 5.71
CA SER A 251 -16.74 32.54 5.42
C SER A 251 -17.84 32.15 4.43
N PRO A 252 -19.14 32.33 4.73
CA PRO A 252 -20.17 32.16 3.73
C PRO A 252 -19.91 33.19 2.62
N GLN A 253 -19.90 32.74 1.36
CA GLN A 253 -20.00 33.67 0.25
C GLN A 253 -21.31 34.45 0.44
N PRO A 254 -21.29 35.79 0.46
CA PRO A 254 -22.52 36.55 0.38
C PRO A 254 -23.07 36.31 -1.03
N GLY A 255 -24.29 35.76 -1.09
CA GLY A 255 -25.06 35.75 -2.30
C GLY A 255 -25.27 37.17 -2.81
N SER A 256 -25.01 37.35 -4.10
CA SER A 256 -25.60 38.37 -4.96
C SER A 256 -25.53 37.88 -6.39
#